data_AF-A0A498DYC5-F1
#
_entry.id   AF-A0A498DYC5-F1
#
_cell.length_a   1.000
_cell.length_b   1.000
_cell.length_c   1.000
_cell.angle_alpha   90.00
_cell.angle_beta   90.00
_cell.angle_gamma   90.00
#
_symmetry.space_group_name_H-M   'P 1'
#
loop_
_entity.id
_entity.type
_entity.pdbx_description
1 polymer ?
#
loop_
_entity_poly.entity_id
_entity_poly.type
_entity_poly.pdbx_seq_one_letter_code
_entity_poly.pdbx_strand_id
1 'polypeptide(L)' 'MPAEIAVPVSVIAHLPGTTPVRGEVGTVTVPVRDGTVYNQDFYRALGHLLVEAGTDMAKKGARRDDDSAEDDS' A
#
# COMPACT_ATOMS: atom_id res chain seq x y z
N MET A 1 27.69 -1.98 3.75
CA MET A 1 26.29 -1.96 3.28
C MET A 1 25.90 -0.50 3.10
N PRO A 2 25.20 -0.11 2.02
CA PRO A 2 24.70 1.25 1.89
C PRO A 2 23.75 1.55 3.05
N ALA A 3 23.77 2.78 3.55
CA ALA A 3 22.82 3.20 4.57
C ALA A 3 21.41 3.28 3.95
N GLU A 4 20.39 2.94 4.73
CA GLU A 4 18.99 2.94 4.29
C GLU A 4 18.13 3.59 5.37
N ILE A 5 17.04 4.23 4.94
CA ILE A 5 15.96 4.65 5.83
C ILE A 5 14.73 3.78 5.60
N ALA A 6 14.03 3.47 6.69
CA ALA A 6 12.78 2.76 6.68
C ALA A 6 11.67 3.72 7.12
N VAL A 7 10.69 3.95 6.26
CA VAL A 7 9.58 4.87 6.50
C VAL A 7 8.26 4.11 6.46
N PRO A 8 7.52 4.00 7.57
CA PRO A 8 6.20 3.38 7.56
C PRO A 8 5.21 4.28 6.81
N VAL A 9 4.35 3.68 5.99
CA VAL A 9 3.36 4.37 5.17
C VAL A 9 1.95 3.91 5.54
N SER A 10 1.13 4.87 5.94
CA SER A 10 -0.31 4.70 6.15
C SER A 10 -1.09 5.54 5.15
N VAL A 11 -2.18 4.99 4.61
CA VAL A 11 -3.12 5.71 3.75
C VAL A 11 -4.47 5.85 4.42
N ILE A 12 -5.22 6.87 4.02
CA ILE A 12 -6.60 7.06 4.43
C ILE A 12 -7.45 6.96 3.16
N ALA A 13 -8.16 5.85 3.02
CA ALA A 13 -9.09 5.65 1.93
C ALA A 13 -10.41 6.36 2.23
N HIS A 14 -10.85 7.19 1.30
CA HIS A 14 -12.15 7.86 1.34
C HIS A 14 -13.02 7.24 0.26
N LEU A 15 -14.04 6.47 0.65
CA LEU A 15 -15.11 6.13 -0.28
C LEU A 15 -16.27 7.10 -0.06
N PRO A 16 -16.85 7.69 -1.13
CA PRO A 16 -17.99 8.57 -1.01
C PRO A 16 -19.13 7.93 -0.20
N GLY A 17 -19.65 8.67 0.79
CA GLY A 17 -20.74 8.18 1.65
C GLY A 17 -20.32 7.22 2.77
N THR A 18 -19.02 6.97 2.97
CA THR A 18 -18.52 6.09 4.05
C THR A 18 -17.59 6.83 5.01
N THR A 19 -17.38 6.26 6.20
CA THR A 19 -16.36 6.73 7.13
C THR A 19 -14.96 6.45 6.55
N PRO A 20 -14.03 7.42 6.57
CA PRO A 20 -12.67 7.20 6.09
C PRO A 20 -11.99 6.05 6.83
N VAL A 21 -11.33 5.16 6.10
CA VAL A 21 -10.62 4.01 6.66
C VAL A 21 -9.13 4.28 6.60
N ARG A 22 -8.46 4.28 7.76
CA ARG A 22 -7.00 4.29 7.83
C ARG A 22 -6.49 2.85 7.67
N GLY A 23 -5.61 2.65 6.70
CA GLY A 23 -4.91 1.38 6.49
C GLY A 23 -3.40 1.59 6.50
N GLU A 24 -2.68 0.73 7.23
CA GLU A 24 -1.24 0.62 7.07
C GLU A 24 -0.95 -0.17 5.79
N VAL A 25 -0.09 0.39 4.95
CA VAL A 25 0.21 -0.15 3.62
C VAL A 25 1.51 -0.95 3.64
N GLY A 26 2.46 -0.52 4.47
CA GLY A 26 3.75 -1.17 4.66
C GLY A 26 4.86 -0.16 4.91
N THR A 27 6.09 -0.58 4.67
CA THR A 27 7.29 0.22 4.92
C THR A 27 8.05 0.42 3.62
N VAL A 28 8.41 1.68 3.34
CA VAL A 28 9.29 2.02 2.23
C VAL A 28 10.73 2.03 2.73
N THR A 29 11.59 1.26 2.06
CA THR A 29 13.03 1.27 2.29
C THR A 29 13.72 2.05 1.18
N VAL A 30 14.52 3.07 1.52
CA VAL A 30 15.18 3.93 0.53
C VAL A 30 16.67 4.04 0.84
N PRO A 31 17.55 3.89 -0.17
CA PRO A 31 18.99 4.05 0.03
C PRO A 31 19.35 5.52 0.29
N VAL A 32 20.28 5.71 1.21
CA VAL A 32 20.93 7.00 1.48
C VAL A 32 22.23 7.05 0.68
N ARG A 33 22.36 8.08 -0.16
CA ARG A 33 23.55 8.32 -0.99
C ARG A 33 24.14 9.66 -0.59
N ASP A 34 25.43 9.68 -0.27
CA ASP A 34 26.13 10.89 0.17
C ASP A 34 25.42 11.62 1.34
N GLY A 35 24.87 10.85 2.29
CA GLY A 35 24.14 11.36 3.44
C GLY A 35 22.75 11.94 3.13
N THR A 36 22.28 11.83 1.88
CA THR A 36 21.01 12.40 1.42
C THR A 36 20.09 11.31 0.86
N VAL A 37 18.79 11.49 1.07
CA VAL A 37 17.74 10.72 0.39
C VAL A 37 17.27 11.51 -0.82
N TYR A 38 17.36 10.92 -2.00
CA TYR A 38 16.85 11.56 -3.21
C TYR A 38 15.35 11.35 -3.34
N ASN A 39 14.63 12.45 -3.59
CA ASN A 39 13.18 12.42 -3.80
C ASN A 39 12.77 11.41 -4.88
N GLN A 40 13.56 11.28 -5.95
CA GLN A 40 13.28 10.32 -7.02
C GLN A 40 13.27 8.87 -6.52
N ASP A 41 14.25 8.49 -5.70
CA ASP A 41 14.34 7.13 -5.14
C ASP A 41 13.18 6.89 -4.15
N PHE A 42 12.85 7.89 -3.33
CA PHE A 42 11.71 7.82 -2.41
C PHE A 42 10.37 7.66 -3.15
N TYR A 43 10.08 8.53 -4.12
CA TYR A 43 8.83 8.47 -4.88
C TYR A 43 8.71 7.19 -5.70
N ARG A 44 9.83 6.69 -6.23
CA ARG A 44 9.85 5.39 -6.93
C ARG A 44 9.45 4.27 -5.98
N ALA A 45 10.09 4.17 -4.82
CA ALA A 45 9.82 3.13 -3.84
C ALA A 45 8.38 3.23 -3.27
N LEU A 46 7.90 4.44 -3.00
CA LEU A 46 6.52 4.70 -2.58
C LEU A 46 5.51 4.29 -3.66
N GLY A 47 5.77 4.62 -4.93
CA GLY A 47 4.90 4.24 -6.04
C GLY A 47 4.76 2.73 -6.19
N HIS A 48 5.86 1.98 -6.05
CA HIS A 48 5.82 0.51 -6.04
C HIS A 48 4.94 -0.04 -4.92
N LEU A 49 5.13 0.45 -3.68
CA LEU A 49 4.34 0.01 -2.53
C LEU A 49 2.85 0.28 -2.71
N LEU A 50 2.48 1.46 -3.22
CA LEU A 50 1.08 1.83 -3.43
C LEU A 50 0.40 1.01 -4.53
N VAL A 51 1.12 0.69 -5.62
CA VAL A 51 0.60 -0.16 -6.70
C VAL A 51 0.37 -1.59 -6.20
N GLU A 52 1.31 -2.14 -5.44
CA GLU A 52 1.20 -3.46 -4.84
C GLU A 52 -0.01 -3.54 -3.90
N ALA A 53 -0.12 -2.59 -2.97
CA ALA A 53 -1.25 -2.54 -2.04
C ALA A 53 -2.59 -2.30 -2.73
N GLY A 54 -2.63 -1.42 -3.74
CA GLY A 54 -3.82 -1.21 -4.57
C GLY A 54 -4.26 -2.48 -5.29
N THR A 55 -3.31 -3.23 -5.85
CA THR A 55 -3.56 -4.51 -6.53
C THR A 55 -4.09 -5.57 -5.57
N ASP A 56 -3.51 -5.65 -4.37
CA ASP A 56 -3.95 -6.59 -3.34
C ASP A 56 -5.34 -6.25 -2.79
N MET A 57 -5.63 -4.96 -2.59
CA MET A 57 -6.97 -4.49 -2.22
C MET A 57 -7.99 -4.82 -3.32
N ALA A 58 -7.65 -4.60 -4.59
CA ALA A 58 -8.53 -4.94 -5.71
C ALA A 58 -8.79 -6.46 -5.79
N LYS A 59 -7.76 -7.30 -5.61
CA LYS A 59 -7.91 -8.76 -5.57
C LYS A 59 -8.78 -9.23 -4.41
N LYS A 60 -8.57 -8.70 -3.19
CA LYS A 60 -9.36 -9.04 -2.01
C LYS A 60 -10.80 -8.55 -2.12
N GLY A 61 -11.01 -7.37 -2.70
CA GLY A 61 -12.33 -6.82 -3.00
C GLY A 61 -13.08 -7.68 -4.02
N ALA A 62 -12.44 -8.02 -5.14
CA ALA A 62 -13.02 -8.88 -6.18
C ALA A 62 -13.36 -10.29 -5.67
N ARG A 63 -12.64 -10.81 -4.67
CA ARG A 63 -12.90 -12.13 -4.09
C ARG A 63 -14.12 -12.18 -3.16
N ARG A 64 -14.60 -11.03 -2.66
CA ARG A 64 -15.70 -10.99 -1.68
C ARG A 64 -17.09 -11.18 -2.31
N ASP A 65 -17.21 -11.00 -3.63
CA ASP A 65 -18.49 -11.09 -4.33
C ASP A 65 -18.77 -12.50 -4.91
N ASP A 66 -17.78 -13.41 -4.94
CA ASP A 66 -17.95 -14.76 -5.53
C ASP A 66 -18.31 -15.86 -4.50
N ASP A 67 -18.14 -15.61 -3.19
CA ASP A 67 -18.38 -16.61 -2.12
C ASP A 67 -19.80 -16.53 -1.51
N SER A 68 -20.73 -15.83 -2.17
CA SER A 68 -22.13 -15.70 -1.69
C SER A 68 -23.11 -16.68 -2.33
N ALA A 69 -22.64 -17.75 -2.97
CA ALA A 69 -23.50 -18.74 -3.59
C ALA A 69 -23.04 -20.16 -3.24
N GLU A 70 -23.31 -20.61 -2.01
CA GLU A 70 -23.53 -22.03 -1.68
C GLU A 70 -23.94 -22.17 -0.20
N ASP A 71 -25.21 -21.89 0.11
CA ASP A 71 -25.89 -22.59 1.20
C ASP A 71 -27.41 -22.57 0.95
N ASP A 72 -27.89 -23.57 0.20
CA ASP A 72 -29.27 -24.06 0.31
C ASP A 72 -29.27 -25.52 -0.20
N SER A 73 -29.13 -26.47 0.74
CA SER A 73 -29.37 -27.91 0.53
C SER A 73 -29.92 -28.54 1.79
#